data_AF-A0A354I1N0-F1
#
_entry.id   AF-A0A354I1N0-F1
#
_cell.length_a   1.000
_cell.length_b   1.000
_cell.length_c   1.000
_cell.angle_alpha   90.00
_cell.angle_beta   90.00
_cell.angle_gamma   90.00
#
_symmetry.space_group_name_H-M   'P 1'
#
loop_
_entity.id
_entity.type
_entity.pdbx_description
1 polymer ?
#
loop_
_entity_poly.entity_id
_entity_poly.type
_entity_poly.pdbx_seq_one_letter_code
_entity_poly.pdbx_strand_id
1 'polypeptide(L)'
;MIKQLLSCAAVAALSFSVNAETLNLSLENLNSGWDSSYDKDTKTITFDGAWKGCGWWLGNADYSKYDEVVVEFEPVEFDVQLVVEYNGDPKPAASDAMAPAGKDKVIVELNPEYKNDVMQIYIQNSAAGTLTLKAAYIQNAEVFDPTASVLLWEGEQALDWWEHAVKIPVSDFKAAKIQVGDELAITYTLPTDGGSLKLQLLESSWSQHILPGFENVEGYQKEYGTVYFGQSGTFKMPLIEADVTDLTDAAANQSLMLVGDNFTVTKVEILRQQSGVENIIAEADANAPVNVYNIAGQQVRANVLPAEATEGLAPGFYIVGNKKVLVK
;
A
#
# COMPACT_ATOMS: atom_id res chain seq x y z
N MET A 1 44.00 -27.46 -19.92
CA MET A 1 43.39 -26.27 -19.30
C MET A 1 42.73 -25.46 -20.40
N ILE A 2 41.41 -25.57 -20.54
CA ILE A 2 40.59 -24.72 -21.41
C ILE A 2 39.46 -24.22 -20.51
N LYS A 3 39.47 -22.93 -20.18
CA LYS A 3 38.39 -22.27 -19.44
C LYS A 3 37.31 -21.91 -20.46
N GLN A 4 36.18 -22.59 -20.43
CA GLN A 4 34.95 -22.15 -21.10
C GLN A 4 34.34 -21.02 -20.26
N LEU A 5 34.29 -19.81 -20.82
CA LEU A 5 33.42 -18.74 -20.32
C LEU A 5 31.99 -19.03 -20.83
N LEU A 6 31.06 -19.29 -19.91
CA LEU A 6 29.63 -19.13 -20.19
C LEU A 6 29.32 -17.63 -20.20
N SER A 7 28.89 -17.10 -21.34
CA SER A 7 28.26 -15.79 -21.40
C SER A 7 26.77 -15.93 -21.04
N CYS A 8 26.36 -15.39 -19.90
CA CYS A 8 24.95 -15.21 -19.57
C CYS A 8 24.38 -14.13 -20.49
N ALA A 9 23.55 -14.52 -21.46
CA ALA A 9 22.73 -13.58 -22.20
C ALA A 9 21.62 -13.09 -21.27
N ALA A 10 21.71 -11.85 -20.81
CA ALA A 10 20.63 -11.16 -20.14
C ALA A 10 19.50 -10.92 -21.16
N VAL A 11 18.40 -11.65 -21.03
CA VAL A 11 17.16 -11.31 -21.73
C VAL A 11 16.56 -10.13 -20.96
N ALA A 12 16.71 -8.92 -21.51
CA ALA A 12 15.99 -7.76 -21.03
C ALA A 12 14.49 -8.01 -21.31
N ALA A 13 13.73 -8.27 -20.26
CA ALA A 13 12.28 -8.22 -20.32
C ALA A 13 11.89 -6.77 -20.63
N LEU A 14 11.41 -6.52 -21.84
CA LEU A 14 10.72 -5.28 -22.19
C LEU A 14 9.37 -5.31 -21.47
N SER A 15 9.29 -4.69 -20.29
CA SER A 15 8.02 -4.34 -19.69
C SER A 15 7.40 -3.21 -20.53
N PHE A 16 6.25 -3.47 -21.13
CA PHE A 16 5.41 -2.41 -21.66
C PHE A 16 4.73 -1.76 -20.45
N SER A 17 5.34 -0.72 -19.87
CA SER A 17 4.64 0.15 -18.94
C SER A 17 3.55 0.87 -19.72
N VAL A 18 2.29 0.45 -19.53
CA VAL A 18 1.14 1.28 -19.88
C VAL A 18 1.25 2.52 -18.98
N ASN A 19 1.73 3.64 -19.51
CA ASN A 19 1.73 4.89 -18.75
C ASN A 19 0.27 5.22 -18.43
N ALA A 20 -0.03 5.52 -17.17
CA ALA A 20 -1.35 6.00 -16.77
C ALA A 20 -1.71 7.24 -17.60
N GLU A 21 -2.93 7.29 -18.14
CA GLU A 21 -3.44 8.51 -18.78
C GLU A 21 -3.60 9.57 -17.69
N THR A 22 -2.90 10.71 -17.84
CA THR A 22 -2.89 11.82 -16.88
C THR A 22 -3.58 13.06 -17.46
N LEU A 23 -4.37 13.75 -16.64
CA LEU A 23 -4.94 15.07 -16.88
C LEU A 23 -4.38 16.08 -15.88
N ASN A 24 -3.59 17.04 -16.36
CA ASN A 24 -3.01 18.07 -15.49
C ASN A 24 -4.10 19.00 -14.92
N LEU A 25 -4.02 19.27 -13.62
CA LEU A 25 -4.69 20.38 -12.97
C LEU A 25 -3.84 21.63 -13.16
N SER A 26 -4.47 22.75 -13.50
CA SER A 26 -3.74 23.99 -13.80
C SER A 26 -3.08 24.56 -12.56
N LEU A 27 -1.77 24.79 -12.61
CA LEU A 27 -1.05 25.60 -11.62
C LEU A 27 -1.00 27.08 -12.01
N GLU A 28 -1.67 27.50 -13.09
CA GLU A 28 -1.69 28.93 -13.46
C GLU A 28 -2.65 29.73 -12.57
N ASN A 29 -3.64 29.06 -11.96
CA ASN A 29 -4.62 29.67 -11.09
C ASN A 29 -5.28 28.63 -10.18
N LEU A 30 -5.17 28.83 -8.87
CA LEU A 30 -5.95 28.12 -7.85
C LEU A 30 -7.11 29.03 -7.45
N ASN A 31 -8.32 28.67 -7.87
CA ASN A 31 -9.54 29.49 -7.76
C ASN A 31 -10.50 29.03 -6.65
N SER A 32 -10.11 28.05 -5.82
CA SER A 32 -10.79 27.67 -4.58
C SER A 32 -9.88 27.89 -3.38
N GLY A 33 -10.47 28.18 -2.22
CA GLY A 33 -9.74 28.31 -0.97
C GLY A 33 -10.39 29.24 0.04
N TRP A 34 -9.85 29.22 1.26
CA TRP A 34 -10.21 30.11 2.36
C TRP A 34 -8.99 30.37 3.22
N ASP A 35 -8.81 31.63 3.64
CA ASP A 35 -7.70 32.10 4.48
C ASP A 35 -6.31 31.61 3.99
N SER A 36 -6.12 31.68 2.67
CA SER A 36 -4.88 31.35 1.98
C SER A 36 -4.70 32.23 0.75
N SER A 37 -3.49 32.25 0.19
CA SER A 37 -3.19 32.92 -1.07
C SER A 37 -2.29 32.07 -1.96
N TYR A 38 -2.33 32.34 -3.27
CA TYR A 38 -1.53 31.62 -4.26
C TYR A 38 -0.71 32.59 -5.11
N ASP A 39 0.60 32.34 -5.20
CA ASP A 39 1.51 32.98 -6.14
C ASP A 39 1.78 32.02 -7.30
N LYS A 40 1.31 32.38 -8.49
CA LYS A 40 1.45 31.58 -9.71
C LYS A 40 2.89 31.52 -10.25
N ASP A 41 3.70 32.55 -9.99
CA ASP A 41 5.04 32.63 -10.56
C ASP A 41 6.00 31.70 -9.82
N THR A 42 5.80 31.58 -8.50
CA THR A 42 6.52 30.65 -7.62
C THR A 42 5.81 29.33 -7.40
N LYS A 43 4.53 29.24 -7.78
CA LYS A 43 3.60 28.13 -7.52
C LYS A 43 3.44 27.84 -6.03
N THR A 44 3.53 28.88 -5.21
CA THR A 44 3.50 28.76 -3.75
C THR A 44 2.13 29.13 -3.20
N ILE A 45 1.56 28.24 -2.40
CA ILE A 45 0.42 28.55 -1.54
C ILE A 45 0.97 29.09 -0.22
N THR A 46 0.38 30.17 0.29
CA THR A 46 0.59 30.66 1.66
C THR A 46 -0.68 30.47 2.47
N PHE A 47 -0.58 29.73 3.57
CA PHE A 47 -1.68 29.44 4.49
C PHE A 47 -1.57 30.32 5.75
N ASP A 48 -2.66 31.02 6.10
CA ASP A 48 -2.67 31.95 7.23
C ASP A 48 -2.71 31.24 8.60
N GLY A 49 -2.99 29.94 8.62
CA GLY A 49 -3.17 29.14 9.83
C GLY A 49 -3.33 27.65 9.54
N ALA A 50 -3.59 26.86 10.59
CA ALA A 50 -3.96 25.46 10.44
C ALA A 50 -5.33 25.31 9.76
N TRP A 51 -5.45 24.27 8.94
CA TRP A 51 -6.63 23.82 8.21
C TRP A 51 -7.24 24.89 7.31
N LYS A 52 -6.36 25.68 6.68
CA LYS A 52 -6.73 26.63 5.62
C LYS A 52 -6.54 25.97 4.27
N GLY A 53 -7.39 26.29 3.31
CA GLY A 53 -7.50 25.56 2.06
C GLY A 53 -7.14 26.40 0.86
N CYS A 54 -6.51 25.79 -0.16
CA CYS A 54 -6.30 26.39 -1.48
C CYS A 54 -6.36 25.30 -2.56
N GLY A 55 -6.95 25.59 -3.73
CA GLY A 55 -7.07 24.60 -4.79
C GLY A 55 -7.95 25.02 -5.96
N TRP A 56 -8.70 24.07 -6.49
CA TRP A 56 -9.46 24.17 -7.74
C TRP A 56 -10.96 24.02 -7.48
N TRP A 57 -11.71 25.06 -7.81
CA TRP A 57 -13.16 25.00 -7.93
C TRP A 57 -13.52 24.54 -9.34
N LEU A 58 -14.16 23.39 -9.43
CA LEU A 58 -14.44 22.69 -10.69
C LEU A 58 -15.92 22.75 -11.08
N GLY A 59 -16.81 23.06 -10.13
CA GLY A 59 -18.24 23.13 -10.36
C GLY A 59 -18.86 21.74 -10.41
N ASN A 60 -18.70 21.02 -11.52
CA ASN A 60 -19.31 19.72 -11.79
C ASN A 60 -18.50 18.93 -12.82
N ALA A 61 -17.21 18.76 -12.57
CA ALA A 61 -16.29 18.10 -13.51
C ALA A 61 -16.46 16.58 -13.52
N ASP A 62 -16.49 15.99 -14.71
CA ASP A 62 -16.53 14.54 -14.91
C ASP A 62 -15.11 13.97 -15.08
N TYR A 63 -14.68 13.19 -14.08
CA TYR A 63 -13.42 12.47 -14.06
C TYR A 63 -13.63 10.95 -14.03
N SER A 64 -14.76 10.46 -14.56
CA SER A 64 -15.08 9.02 -14.60
C SER A 64 -14.01 8.14 -15.24
N LYS A 65 -13.16 8.73 -16.09
CA LYS A 65 -12.03 8.07 -16.78
C LYS A 65 -10.77 7.92 -15.94
N TYR A 66 -10.74 8.47 -14.74
CA TYR A 66 -9.57 8.49 -13.87
C TYR A 66 -9.95 7.90 -12.51
N ASP A 67 -8.95 7.58 -11.69
CA ASP A 67 -9.17 6.93 -10.40
C ASP A 67 -8.60 7.72 -9.24
N GLU A 68 -7.61 8.59 -9.45
CA GLU A 68 -6.95 9.29 -8.36
C GLU A 68 -6.47 10.69 -8.74
N VAL A 69 -6.37 11.56 -7.73
CA VAL A 69 -5.78 12.89 -7.80
C VAL A 69 -4.41 12.83 -7.11
N VAL A 70 -3.39 13.37 -7.76
CA VAL A 70 -2.03 13.45 -7.25
C VAL A 70 -1.61 14.91 -7.17
N VAL A 71 -1.01 15.28 -6.03
CA VAL A 71 -0.32 16.55 -5.87
C VAL A 71 1.10 16.29 -5.37
N GLU A 72 2.07 16.84 -6.09
CA GLU A 72 3.49 16.83 -5.72
C GLU A 72 3.93 18.22 -5.28
N PHE A 73 4.73 18.29 -4.23
CA PHE A 73 5.19 19.53 -3.60
C PHE A 73 6.62 19.42 -3.08
N GLU A 74 7.19 20.52 -2.63
CA GLU A 74 8.43 20.52 -1.84
C GLU A 74 8.16 20.05 -0.40
N PRO A 75 9.01 19.18 0.19
CA PRO A 75 8.86 18.77 1.59
C PRO A 75 8.69 19.96 2.53
N VAL A 76 7.77 19.82 3.48
CA VAL A 76 7.42 20.83 4.50
C VAL A 76 7.43 20.22 5.90
N GLU A 77 7.51 21.06 6.93
CA GLU A 77 7.56 20.63 8.34
C GLU A 77 6.17 20.44 8.99
N PHE A 78 5.10 20.48 8.19
CA PHE A 78 3.71 20.27 8.63
C PHE A 78 3.02 19.23 7.76
N ASP A 79 1.90 18.69 8.24
CA ASP A 79 1.11 17.71 7.50
C ASP A 79 0.26 18.39 6.43
N VAL A 80 0.08 17.72 5.30
CA VAL A 80 -0.65 18.19 4.12
C VAL A 80 -1.77 17.23 3.80
N GLN A 81 -3.02 17.71 3.77
CA GLN A 81 -4.19 16.93 3.39
C GLN A 81 -4.69 17.36 2.01
N LEU A 82 -4.87 16.41 1.11
CA LEU A 82 -5.59 16.60 -0.15
C LEU A 82 -7.03 16.14 0.03
N VAL A 83 -7.97 16.94 -0.46
CA VAL A 83 -9.41 16.67 -0.34
C VAL A 83 -10.08 16.83 -1.70
N VAL A 84 -10.98 15.90 -2.01
CA VAL A 84 -11.86 15.92 -3.19
C VAL A 84 -13.30 15.92 -2.71
N GLU A 85 -14.03 16.99 -3.02
CA GLU A 85 -15.47 17.07 -2.74
C GLU A 85 -16.29 16.82 -4.00
N TYR A 86 -17.39 16.11 -3.80
CA TYR A 86 -18.35 15.76 -4.83
C TYR A 86 -19.63 16.58 -4.66
N ASN A 87 -20.33 16.80 -5.78
CA ASN A 87 -21.72 17.23 -5.73
C ASN A 87 -22.63 16.07 -5.32
N GLY A 88 -23.86 16.39 -4.92
CA GLY A 88 -24.91 15.42 -4.63
C GLY A 88 -25.88 15.93 -3.58
N ASP A 89 -27.08 15.33 -3.54
CA ASP A 89 -28.09 15.56 -2.51
C ASP A 89 -28.68 14.21 -2.05
N PRO A 90 -28.43 13.78 -0.80
CA PRO A 90 -27.58 14.44 0.21
C PRO A 90 -26.11 14.53 -0.24
N LYS A 91 -25.37 15.52 0.27
CA LYS A 91 -23.95 15.72 -0.05
C LYS A 91 -23.15 14.45 0.32
N PRO A 92 -22.42 13.84 -0.62
CA PRO A 92 -21.57 12.69 -0.33
C PRO A 92 -20.40 13.06 0.60
N ALA A 93 -19.83 12.06 1.26
CA ALA A 93 -18.56 12.24 1.96
C ALA A 93 -17.45 12.59 0.96
N ALA A 94 -16.54 13.46 1.36
CA ALA A 94 -15.34 13.77 0.59
C ALA A 94 -14.39 12.55 0.55
N SER A 95 -13.56 12.48 -0.49
CA SER A 95 -12.35 11.65 -0.44
C SER A 95 -11.21 12.52 0.08
N ASP A 96 -10.37 11.97 0.96
CA ASP A 96 -9.17 12.68 1.42
C ASP A 96 -8.02 11.72 1.75
N ALA A 97 -6.82 12.29 1.80
CA ALA A 97 -5.61 11.61 2.24
C ALA A 97 -4.63 12.62 2.83
N MET A 98 -3.83 12.14 3.79
CA MET A 98 -2.81 12.91 4.48
C MET A 98 -1.41 12.48 4.03
N ALA A 99 -0.55 13.47 3.79
CA ALA A 99 0.89 13.32 3.69
C ALA A 99 1.54 13.98 4.92
N PRO A 100 2.20 13.21 5.81
CA PRO A 100 2.88 13.78 6.96
C PRO A 100 4.02 14.72 6.58
N ALA A 101 4.44 15.55 7.55
CA ALA A 101 5.64 16.37 7.44
C ALA A 101 6.84 15.59 6.85
N GLY A 102 7.57 16.22 5.93
CA GLY A 102 8.73 15.65 5.24
C GLY A 102 8.41 14.85 3.97
N LYS A 103 7.14 14.50 3.72
CA LYS A 103 6.72 13.91 2.42
C LYS A 103 6.66 15.00 1.34
N ASP A 104 6.70 14.59 0.07
CA ASP A 104 6.70 15.47 -1.10
C ASP A 104 5.53 15.21 -2.06
N LYS A 105 4.60 14.34 -1.68
CA LYS A 105 3.46 13.95 -2.50
C LYS A 105 2.30 13.47 -1.63
N VAL A 106 1.09 13.73 -2.11
CA VAL A 106 -0.17 13.17 -1.59
C VAL A 106 -1.03 12.67 -2.74
N ILE A 107 -1.70 11.52 -2.54
CA ILE A 107 -2.56 10.87 -3.53
C ILE A 107 -3.92 10.58 -2.88
N VAL A 108 -5.00 10.93 -3.57
CA VAL A 108 -6.38 10.66 -3.13
C VAL A 108 -7.12 9.87 -4.20
N GLU A 109 -7.64 8.70 -3.83
CA GLU A 109 -8.57 7.94 -4.66
C GLU A 109 -9.91 8.70 -4.79
N LEU A 110 -10.38 8.83 -6.03
CA LEU A 110 -11.69 9.35 -6.34
C LEU A 110 -12.77 8.36 -5.89
N ASN A 111 -13.89 8.88 -5.41
CA ASN A 111 -15.04 8.08 -5.06
C ASN A 111 -15.62 7.45 -6.33
N PRO A 112 -15.68 6.12 -6.45
CA PRO A 112 -16.09 5.45 -7.68
C PRO A 112 -17.54 5.75 -8.09
N GLU A 113 -18.40 6.12 -7.14
CA GLU A 113 -19.81 6.44 -7.40
C GLU A 113 -20.02 7.90 -7.83
N TYR A 114 -19.11 8.80 -7.43
CA TYR A 114 -19.29 10.26 -7.59
C TYR A 114 -18.20 10.95 -8.42
N LYS A 115 -17.21 10.20 -8.94
CA LYS A 115 -16.14 10.74 -9.79
C LYS A 115 -16.62 11.35 -11.12
N ASN A 116 -17.89 11.18 -11.46
CA ASN A 116 -18.55 11.86 -12.57
C ASN A 116 -19.03 13.28 -12.25
N ASP A 117 -18.98 13.72 -10.99
CA ASP A 117 -19.54 15.00 -10.54
C ASP A 117 -18.70 15.64 -9.43
N VAL A 118 -17.44 15.95 -9.75
CA VAL A 118 -16.48 16.55 -8.82
C VAL A 118 -16.68 18.06 -8.73
N MET A 119 -16.90 18.55 -7.51
CA MET A 119 -17.18 19.96 -7.20
C MET A 119 -15.90 20.76 -7.04
N GLN A 120 -14.97 20.27 -6.22
CA GLN A 120 -13.70 20.93 -5.96
C GLN A 120 -12.63 19.95 -5.48
N ILE A 121 -11.39 20.34 -5.69
CA ILE A 121 -10.19 19.66 -5.19
C ILE A 121 -9.36 20.71 -4.46
N TYR A 122 -8.91 20.46 -3.24
CA TYR A 122 -8.08 21.43 -2.52
C TYR A 122 -7.09 20.76 -1.57
N ILE A 123 -6.07 21.53 -1.23
CA ILE A 123 -5.07 21.15 -0.24
C ILE A 123 -5.27 22.02 1.00
N GLN A 124 -5.17 21.41 2.17
CA GLN A 124 -5.11 22.08 3.47
C GLN A 124 -3.97 21.52 4.32
N ASN A 125 -3.57 22.23 5.36
CA ASN A 125 -2.37 21.87 6.13
C ASN A 125 -2.52 22.02 7.65
N SER A 126 -1.70 21.33 8.45
CA SER A 126 -1.87 21.29 9.91
C SER A 126 -1.33 22.51 10.68
N ALA A 127 -0.69 23.47 9.99
CA ALA A 127 -0.11 24.69 10.59
C ALA A 127 -0.06 25.86 9.59
N ALA A 128 0.21 27.09 10.06
CA ALA A 128 0.53 28.19 9.15
C ALA A 128 1.85 27.93 8.40
N GLY A 129 1.96 28.39 7.15
CA GLY A 129 3.19 28.22 6.38
C GLY A 129 2.99 28.29 4.87
N THR A 130 4.04 27.96 4.12
CA THR A 130 4.04 27.97 2.65
C THR A 130 4.24 26.57 2.09
N LEU A 131 3.57 26.26 0.98
CA LEU A 131 3.70 25.00 0.25
C LEU A 131 3.94 25.29 -1.23
N THR A 132 5.08 24.86 -1.77
CA THR A 132 5.42 25.05 -3.19
C THR A 132 4.99 23.83 -3.99
N LEU A 133 4.10 24.02 -4.96
CA LEU A 133 3.59 22.95 -5.82
C LEU A 133 4.55 22.66 -6.98
N LYS A 134 4.86 21.38 -7.20
CA LYS A 134 5.63 20.90 -8.35
C LYS A 134 4.70 20.47 -9.49
N ALA A 135 3.68 19.67 -9.15
CA ALA A 135 2.70 19.14 -10.09
C ALA A 135 1.36 18.87 -9.41
N ALA A 136 0.28 18.95 -10.18
CA ALA A 136 -1.04 18.48 -9.78
C ALA A 136 -1.72 17.88 -11.00
N TYR A 137 -2.24 16.66 -10.88
CA TYR A 137 -2.86 15.95 -11.99
C TYR A 137 -3.82 14.88 -11.48
N ILE A 138 -4.72 14.47 -12.37
CA ILE A 138 -5.63 13.35 -12.16
C ILE A 138 -5.15 12.23 -13.07
N GLN A 139 -5.12 10.99 -12.59
CA GLN A 139 -4.67 9.86 -13.39
C GLN A 139 -5.55 8.63 -13.18
N ASN A 140 -5.49 7.71 -14.14
CA ASN A 140 -5.86 6.33 -13.82
C ASN A 140 -4.89 5.83 -12.77
N ALA A 141 -5.38 5.09 -11.77
CA ALA A 141 -4.49 4.49 -10.81
C ALA A 141 -3.47 3.65 -11.59
N GLU A 142 -2.20 3.72 -11.20
CA GLU A 142 -1.24 2.77 -11.75
C GLU A 142 -1.82 1.36 -11.63
N VAL A 143 -1.56 0.51 -12.64
CA VAL A 143 -2.03 -0.87 -12.60
C VAL A 143 -1.44 -1.51 -11.35
N PHE A 144 -2.26 -1.58 -10.32
CA PHE A 144 -1.91 -2.18 -9.06
C PHE A 144 -1.63 -3.64 -9.34
N ASP A 145 -0.37 -4.06 -9.17
CA ASP A 145 -0.01 -5.47 -9.22
C ASP A 145 -0.36 -6.10 -7.87
N PRO A 146 -1.45 -6.88 -7.77
CA PRO A 146 -1.86 -7.49 -6.50
C PRO A 146 -0.87 -8.57 -6.03
N THR A 147 0.14 -8.91 -6.84
CA THR A 147 1.14 -9.94 -6.53
C THR A 147 2.49 -9.35 -6.10
N ALA A 148 2.71 -8.06 -6.32
CA ALA A 148 3.94 -7.38 -5.94
C ALA A 148 3.92 -6.91 -4.48
N SER A 149 5.03 -7.14 -3.79
CA SER A 149 5.26 -6.55 -2.46
C SER A 149 5.33 -5.03 -2.55
N VAL A 150 4.85 -4.34 -1.52
CA VAL A 150 4.83 -2.87 -1.46
C VAL A 150 5.75 -2.39 -0.35
N LEU A 151 6.70 -1.53 -0.69
CA LEU A 151 7.54 -0.83 0.28
C LEU A 151 6.73 0.29 0.94
N LEU A 152 6.63 0.26 2.26
CA LEU A 152 5.95 1.32 3.04
C LEU A 152 6.95 2.31 3.63
N TRP A 153 8.12 1.83 4.04
CA TRP A 153 9.14 2.65 4.68
C TRP A 153 10.53 2.03 4.51
N GLU A 154 11.56 2.85 4.29
CA GLU A 154 12.97 2.46 4.33
C GLU A 154 13.81 3.55 5.01
N GLY A 155 14.85 3.14 5.70
CA GLY A 155 15.73 4.05 6.43
C GLY A 155 16.65 3.32 7.41
N GLU A 156 17.16 4.04 8.40
CA GLU A 156 17.89 3.46 9.53
C GLU A 156 17.44 4.21 10.79
N GLN A 157 16.44 3.65 11.49
CA GLN A 157 15.81 4.30 12.64
C GLN A 157 15.93 3.41 13.88
N ALA A 158 16.77 3.82 14.82
CA ALA A 158 16.77 3.27 16.17
C ALA A 158 15.46 3.69 16.84
N LEU A 159 14.64 2.71 17.22
CA LEU A 159 13.35 2.97 17.83
C LEU A 159 13.53 3.42 19.28
N ASP A 160 12.71 4.37 19.68
CA ASP A 160 12.39 4.65 21.08
C ASP A 160 10.87 4.74 21.23
N TRP A 161 10.38 5.60 22.13
CA TRP A 161 8.99 6.03 22.17
C TRP A 161 8.68 7.06 21.06
N TRP A 162 7.96 8.13 21.39
CA TRP A 162 7.25 9.00 20.46
C TRP A 162 8.11 9.67 19.38
N GLU A 163 9.32 10.10 19.73
CA GLU A 163 10.19 10.94 18.90
C GLU A 163 10.94 10.14 17.84
N HIS A 164 11.29 8.89 18.15
CA HIS A 164 12.01 7.99 17.24
C HIS A 164 11.21 6.75 16.85
N ALA A 165 9.89 6.76 17.09
CA ALA A 165 8.97 5.81 16.49
C ALA A 165 8.93 5.99 14.96
N VAL A 166 8.97 4.88 14.22
CA VAL A 166 8.60 4.89 12.80
C VAL A 166 7.07 4.91 12.72
N LYS A 167 6.51 5.96 12.11
CA LYS A 167 5.07 6.15 11.95
C LYS A 167 4.71 5.99 10.48
N ILE A 168 3.94 4.94 10.16
CA ILE A 168 3.46 4.68 8.81
C ILE A 168 1.99 5.09 8.75
N PRO A 169 1.62 6.14 7.99
CA PRO A 169 0.24 6.58 7.86
C PRO A 169 -0.68 5.46 7.40
N VAL A 170 -1.92 5.43 7.91
CA VAL A 170 -2.94 4.48 7.42
C VAL A 170 -3.29 4.73 5.95
N SER A 171 -3.07 5.95 5.44
CA SER A 171 -3.16 6.26 4.01
C SER A 171 -2.17 5.45 3.16
N ASP A 172 -0.96 5.15 3.67
CA ASP A 172 0.03 4.34 2.95
C ASP A 172 -0.44 2.88 2.86
N PHE A 173 -1.07 2.34 3.90
CA PHE A 173 -1.67 1.00 3.87
C PHE A 173 -2.90 0.92 2.96
N LYS A 174 -3.75 1.95 2.96
CA LYS A 174 -4.88 2.07 2.05
C LYS A 174 -4.40 2.14 0.59
N ALA A 175 -3.39 2.96 0.29
CA ALA A 175 -2.76 3.03 -1.02
C ALA A 175 -2.10 1.69 -1.42
N ALA A 176 -1.53 0.98 -0.44
CA ALA A 176 -1.01 -0.37 -0.64
C ALA A 176 -2.10 -1.44 -0.84
N LYS A 177 -3.39 -1.10 -0.71
CA LYS A 177 -4.54 -2.01 -0.89
C LYS A 177 -4.32 -3.35 -0.18
N ILE A 178 -3.94 -3.27 1.09
CA ILE A 178 -3.68 -4.44 1.93
C ILE A 178 -4.91 -5.34 2.03
N GLN A 179 -4.68 -6.64 2.10
CA GLN A 179 -5.74 -7.64 2.24
C GLN A 179 -5.47 -8.56 3.44
N VAL A 180 -6.53 -9.21 3.93
CA VAL A 180 -6.38 -10.24 4.97
C VAL A 180 -5.47 -11.34 4.43
N GLY A 181 -4.45 -11.71 5.21
CA GLY A 181 -3.45 -12.70 4.84
C GLY A 181 -2.19 -12.14 4.19
N ASP A 182 -2.16 -10.88 3.72
CA ASP A 182 -0.90 -10.22 3.40
C ASP A 182 0.01 -10.19 4.64
N GLU A 183 1.33 -10.28 4.46
CA GLU A 183 2.27 -10.21 5.59
C GLU A 183 2.82 -8.79 5.75
N LEU A 184 2.68 -8.22 6.95
CA LEU A 184 3.50 -7.08 7.36
C LEU A 184 4.90 -7.60 7.70
N ALA A 185 5.91 -7.13 6.97
CA ALA A 185 7.30 -7.50 7.16
C ALA A 185 8.15 -6.30 7.61
N ILE A 186 8.90 -6.50 8.69
CA ILE A 186 9.75 -5.48 9.32
C ILE A 186 11.17 -6.02 9.38
N THR A 187 12.09 -5.40 8.65
CA THR A 187 13.52 -5.74 8.67
C THR A 187 14.25 -4.84 9.64
N TYR A 188 15.09 -5.44 10.48
CA TYR A 188 15.71 -4.74 11.60
C TYR A 188 17.09 -5.28 11.97
N THR A 189 17.84 -4.45 12.69
CA THR A 189 19.11 -4.81 13.31
C THR A 189 19.06 -4.61 14.82
N LEU A 190 19.71 -5.51 15.55
CA LEU A 190 19.78 -5.49 17.01
C LEU A 190 21.25 -5.49 17.49
N PRO A 191 21.51 -4.92 18.69
CA PRO A 191 22.71 -5.22 19.47
C PRO A 191 22.80 -6.69 19.89
N THR A 192 23.93 -7.10 20.47
CA THR A 192 24.17 -8.49 20.92
C THR A 192 23.20 -8.97 22.01
N ASP A 193 22.64 -8.04 22.77
CA ASP A 193 21.76 -8.31 23.90
C ASP A 193 20.28 -8.35 23.48
N GLY A 194 20.01 -8.34 22.16
CA GLY A 194 18.69 -8.34 21.56
C GLY A 194 17.95 -7.00 21.70
N GLY A 195 16.65 -7.02 21.43
CA GLY A 195 15.79 -5.85 21.46
C GLY A 195 14.32 -6.22 21.39
N SER A 196 13.45 -5.24 21.64
CA SER A 196 12.00 -5.44 21.67
C SER A 196 11.29 -4.53 20.66
N LEU A 197 10.23 -5.06 20.06
CA LEU A 197 9.35 -4.35 19.13
C LEU A 197 7.93 -4.32 19.69
N LYS A 198 7.24 -3.21 19.47
CA LYS A 198 5.82 -2.99 19.70
C LYS A 198 5.20 -2.39 18.44
N LEU A 199 4.08 -2.95 18.03
CA LEU A 199 3.24 -2.43 16.95
C LEU A 199 1.93 -1.92 17.56
N GLN A 200 1.72 -0.61 17.49
CA GLN A 200 0.52 0.02 18.04
C GLN A 200 -0.05 1.04 17.07
N LEU A 201 -1.37 1.13 17.00
CA LEU A 201 -2.06 2.15 16.24
C LEU A 201 -2.10 3.45 17.03
N LEU A 202 -1.89 4.57 16.35
CA LEU A 202 -2.20 5.89 16.84
C LEU A 202 -3.57 6.29 16.28
N GLU A 203 -4.56 6.42 17.15
CA GLU A 203 -5.90 6.84 16.78
C GLU A 203 -5.98 8.35 16.53
N SER A 204 -6.97 8.80 15.77
CA SER A 204 -7.32 10.23 15.61
C SER A 204 -7.60 10.93 16.95
N SER A 205 -7.98 10.15 17.97
CA SER A 205 -8.18 10.60 19.35
C SER A 205 -6.87 10.87 20.12
N TRP A 206 -5.72 10.60 19.51
CA TRP A 206 -4.39 10.54 20.14
C TRP A 206 -4.21 9.41 21.17
N SER A 207 -5.19 8.51 21.29
CA SER A 207 -5.04 7.25 22.05
C SER A 207 -4.20 6.24 21.27
N GLN A 208 -3.71 5.20 21.96
CA GLN A 208 -3.01 4.09 21.34
C GLN A 208 -3.57 2.74 21.80
N HIS A 209 -3.64 1.79 20.87
CA HIS A 209 -3.88 0.38 21.17
C HIS A 209 -2.92 -0.50 20.36
N ILE A 210 -2.66 -1.70 20.87
CA ILE A 210 -1.82 -2.68 20.17
C ILE A 210 -2.56 -3.15 18.91
N LEU A 211 -1.83 -3.24 17.79
CA LEU A 211 -2.39 -3.76 16.54
C LEU A 211 -2.92 -5.19 16.79
N PRO A 212 -4.21 -5.49 16.53
CA PRO A 212 -4.85 -6.72 17.01
C PRO A 212 -4.13 -8.03 16.61
N GLY A 213 -3.61 -8.12 15.38
CA GLY A 213 -2.83 -9.27 14.91
C GLY A 213 -1.51 -9.44 15.65
N PHE A 214 -0.88 -8.34 16.09
CA PHE A 214 0.37 -8.37 16.83
C PHE A 214 0.22 -9.03 18.21
N GLU A 215 -0.97 -8.97 18.84
CA GLU A 215 -1.22 -9.67 20.11
C GLU A 215 -1.17 -11.21 19.98
N ASN A 216 -1.31 -11.72 18.76
CA ASN A 216 -1.40 -13.15 18.48
C ASN A 216 -0.07 -13.77 18.02
N VAL A 217 1.00 -12.98 17.89
CA VAL A 217 2.27 -13.46 17.39
C VAL A 217 3.05 -14.23 18.46
N GLU A 218 3.87 -15.19 18.01
CA GLU A 218 4.71 -15.97 18.92
C GLU A 218 5.68 -15.07 19.69
N GLY A 219 5.77 -15.27 20.99
CA GLY A 219 6.64 -14.46 21.86
C GLY A 219 6.04 -13.12 22.31
N TYR A 220 4.77 -12.82 22.00
CA TYR A 220 4.09 -11.64 22.51
C TYR A 220 4.02 -11.62 24.04
N GLN A 221 4.47 -10.52 24.63
CA GLN A 221 4.51 -10.28 26.07
C GLN A 221 3.42 -9.28 26.46
N LYS A 222 2.27 -9.80 26.92
CA LYS A 222 1.09 -8.98 27.25
C LYS A 222 1.35 -7.87 28.28
N GLU A 223 2.26 -8.08 29.23
CA GLU A 223 2.61 -7.07 30.24
C GLU A 223 3.21 -5.81 29.62
N TYR A 224 3.97 -5.96 28.53
CA TYR A 224 4.70 -4.88 27.89
C TYR A 224 4.11 -4.46 26.55
N GLY A 225 3.28 -5.32 25.94
CA GLY A 225 2.76 -5.14 24.59
C GLY A 225 3.86 -5.27 23.53
N THR A 226 4.88 -6.10 23.79
CA THR A 226 6.09 -6.22 22.95
C THR A 226 6.37 -7.67 22.56
N VAL A 227 7.21 -7.85 21.54
CA VAL A 227 7.88 -9.11 21.23
C VAL A 227 9.39 -8.87 21.35
N TYR A 228 10.11 -9.78 22.00
CA TYR A 228 11.57 -9.72 22.14
C TYR A 228 12.25 -10.58 21.07
N PHE A 229 13.35 -10.06 20.53
CA PHE A 229 14.16 -10.70 19.51
C PHE A 229 15.62 -10.76 19.96
N GLY A 230 16.26 -11.92 19.79
CA GLY A 230 17.66 -12.13 20.21
C GLY A 230 18.70 -11.86 19.12
N GLN A 231 18.29 -11.67 17.87
CA GLN A 231 19.18 -11.44 16.74
C GLN A 231 18.49 -10.59 15.66
N SER A 232 19.28 -9.86 14.88
CA SER A 232 18.82 -9.13 13.69
C SER A 232 18.11 -10.04 12.69
N GLY A 233 17.16 -9.50 11.94
CA GLY A 233 16.44 -10.28 10.93
C GLY A 233 15.22 -9.56 10.37
N THR A 234 14.24 -10.35 9.94
CA THR A 234 12.95 -9.85 9.47
C THR A 234 11.85 -10.51 10.27
N PHE A 235 11.04 -9.70 10.94
CA PHE A 235 9.81 -10.12 11.58
C PHE A 235 8.69 -10.06 10.55
N LYS A 236 7.80 -11.05 10.58
CA LYS A 236 6.64 -11.13 9.70
C LYS A 236 5.42 -11.52 10.50
N MET A 237 4.29 -10.90 10.18
CA MET A 237 3.00 -11.33 10.68
C MET A 237 1.94 -11.22 9.58
N PRO A 238 1.04 -12.20 9.45
CA PRO A 238 -0.12 -12.06 8.57
C PRO A 238 -1.06 -11.01 9.16
N LEU A 239 -1.64 -10.17 8.29
CA LEU A 239 -2.68 -9.22 8.64
C LEU A 239 -4.01 -9.97 8.80
N ILE A 240 -4.66 -9.79 9.95
CA ILE A 240 -6.01 -10.29 10.19
C ILE A 240 -7.08 -9.26 9.77
N GLU A 241 -8.35 -9.66 9.75
CA GLU A 241 -9.47 -8.77 9.39
C GLU A 241 -9.52 -7.47 10.21
N ALA A 242 -9.25 -7.57 11.51
CA ALA A 242 -9.19 -6.41 12.40
C ALA A 242 -8.03 -5.47 12.04
N ASP A 243 -6.85 -6.00 11.66
CA ASP A 243 -5.71 -5.19 11.26
C ASP A 243 -6.01 -4.42 9.97
N VAL A 244 -6.59 -5.10 8.98
CA VAL A 244 -6.96 -4.47 7.71
C VAL A 244 -8.00 -3.38 7.93
N THR A 245 -8.98 -3.63 8.80
CA THR A 245 -9.99 -2.61 9.17
C THR A 245 -9.31 -1.40 9.79
N ASP A 246 -8.50 -1.59 10.82
CA ASP A 246 -7.86 -0.48 11.54
C ASP A 246 -6.86 0.28 10.65
N LEU A 247 -6.04 -0.43 9.88
CA LEU A 247 -4.99 0.14 9.03
C LEU A 247 -5.54 0.79 7.75
N THR A 248 -6.83 0.69 7.46
CA THR A 248 -7.47 1.36 6.32
C THR A 248 -8.54 2.38 6.70
N ASP A 249 -8.88 2.49 7.98
CA ASP A 249 -9.80 3.51 8.50
C ASP A 249 -9.08 4.81 8.86
N ALA A 250 -8.88 5.67 7.86
CA ALA A 250 -8.28 6.99 8.03
C ALA A 250 -9.13 8.00 8.84
N ALA A 251 -10.41 7.70 9.09
CA ALA A 251 -11.23 8.54 9.96
C ALA A 251 -10.95 8.24 11.44
N ALA A 252 -10.80 6.96 11.79
CA ALA A 252 -10.53 6.53 13.14
C ALA A 252 -9.04 6.59 13.52
N ASN A 253 -8.14 6.34 12.56
CA ASN A 253 -6.72 6.09 12.81
C ASN A 253 -5.79 7.01 12.01
N GLN A 254 -4.64 7.35 12.59
CA GLN A 254 -3.62 8.18 11.97
C GLN A 254 -2.50 7.33 11.35
N SER A 255 -1.89 6.43 12.13
CA SER A 255 -0.71 5.68 11.70
C SER A 255 -0.50 4.40 12.51
N LEU A 256 0.21 3.44 11.92
CA LEU A 256 0.89 2.39 12.67
C LEU A 256 2.22 2.94 13.21
N MET A 257 2.40 2.87 14.52
CA MET A 257 3.65 3.19 15.20
C MET A 257 4.44 1.91 15.47
N LEU A 258 5.66 1.87 14.94
CA LEU A 258 6.69 0.92 15.35
C LEU A 258 7.50 1.59 16.45
N VAL A 259 7.52 0.95 17.60
CA VAL A 259 8.13 1.43 18.84
C VAL A 259 8.98 0.31 19.40
N GLY A 260 10.08 0.60 20.08
CA GLY A 260 10.93 -0.46 20.59
C GLY A 260 12.01 0.01 21.54
N ASP A 261 12.74 -0.96 22.07
CA ASP A 261 13.97 -0.73 22.82
C ASP A 261 15.08 -1.60 22.24
N ASN A 262 16.27 -1.01 22.06
CA ASN A 262 17.42 -1.67 21.42
C ASN A 262 17.09 -2.29 20.05
N PHE A 263 16.21 -1.64 19.29
CA PHE A 263 15.67 -2.15 18.04
C PHE A 263 15.81 -1.10 16.94
N THR A 264 16.54 -1.40 15.86
CA THR A 264 16.70 -0.47 14.73
C THR A 264 15.96 -1.00 13.52
N VAL A 265 14.92 -0.29 13.06
CA VAL A 265 14.17 -0.64 11.84
C VAL A 265 14.89 -0.09 10.63
N THR A 266 14.97 -0.92 9.59
CA THR A 266 15.62 -0.56 8.31
C THR A 266 14.66 -0.58 7.13
N LYS A 267 13.59 -1.37 7.24
CA LYS A 267 12.60 -1.50 6.16
C LYS A 267 11.27 -2.01 6.70
N VAL A 268 10.17 -1.48 6.17
CA VAL A 268 8.82 -1.99 6.39
C VAL A 268 8.12 -2.16 5.04
N GLU A 269 7.54 -3.32 4.82
CA GLU A 269 6.92 -3.69 3.56
C GLU A 269 5.71 -4.62 3.77
N ILE A 270 4.77 -4.56 2.85
CA ILE A 270 3.68 -5.52 2.71
C ILE A 270 4.13 -6.58 1.72
N LEU A 271 4.20 -7.83 2.16
CA LEU A 271 4.41 -8.97 1.28
C LEU A 271 3.05 -9.55 0.92
N ARG A 272 2.81 -9.73 -0.37
CA ARG A 272 1.56 -10.33 -0.83
C ARG A 272 1.48 -11.76 -0.41
N GLN A 273 0.31 -12.18 0.04
CA GLN A 273 0.00 -13.59 -0.02
C GLN A 273 -0.03 -13.98 -1.49
N GLN A 274 1.09 -14.49 -2.00
CA GLN A 274 1.05 -15.14 -3.30
C GLN A 274 0.08 -16.30 -3.13
N SER A 275 -1.03 -16.26 -3.86
CA SER A 275 -1.88 -17.42 -4.08
C SER A 275 -1.13 -18.43 -4.95
N GLY A 276 0.00 -18.93 -4.42
CA GLY A 276 0.37 -20.30 -4.70
C GLY A 276 -0.86 -21.10 -4.33
N VAL A 277 -1.40 -21.84 -5.28
CA VAL A 277 -2.50 -22.77 -5.04
C VAL A 277 -2.01 -23.79 -4.01
N GLU A 278 -2.15 -23.45 -2.74
CA GLU A 278 -1.91 -24.30 -1.60
C GLU A 278 -3.26 -24.40 -0.88
N ASN A 279 -3.85 -25.59 -0.99
CA ASN A 279 -5.00 -26.03 -0.20
C ASN A 279 -6.34 -25.32 -0.44
N ILE A 280 -6.83 -25.26 -1.70
CA ILE A 280 -8.28 -25.48 -1.88
C ILE A 280 -8.53 -26.97 -1.67
N ILE A 281 -8.62 -27.40 -0.41
CA ILE A 281 -9.32 -28.63 -0.05
C ILE A 281 -10.80 -28.26 -0.05
N ALA A 282 -11.38 -28.14 -1.25
CA ALA A 282 -12.73 -28.63 -1.37
C ALA A 282 -12.60 -30.14 -1.15
N GLU A 283 -13.42 -30.71 -0.25
CA GLU A 283 -13.60 -32.16 -0.14
C GLU A 283 -14.22 -32.68 -1.45
N ALA A 284 -13.46 -32.62 -2.54
CA ALA A 284 -13.78 -33.26 -3.79
C ALA A 284 -13.39 -34.72 -3.61
N ASP A 285 -14.38 -35.59 -3.79
CA ASP A 285 -14.20 -37.03 -3.96
C ASP A 285 -12.90 -37.30 -4.71
N ALA A 286 -11.96 -38.02 -4.08
CA ALA A 286 -10.63 -38.28 -4.64
C ALA A 286 -10.67 -39.00 -5.99
N ASN A 287 -11.85 -39.45 -6.43
CA ASN A 287 -12.11 -40.10 -7.70
C ASN A 287 -12.97 -39.26 -8.67
N ALA A 288 -13.30 -38.01 -8.35
CA ALA A 288 -14.02 -37.14 -9.28
C ALA A 288 -13.18 -36.90 -10.54
N PRO A 289 -13.77 -36.99 -11.75
CA PRO A 289 -13.05 -36.71 -12.99
C PRO A 289 -12.42 -35.32 -13.02
N VAL A 290 -11.19 -35.22 -13.52
CA VAL A 290 -10.42 -33.97 -13.63
C VAL A 290 -10.03 -33.67 -15.08
N ASN A 291 -9.85 -32.39 -15.38
CA ASN A 291 -9.17 -31.95 -16.59
C ASN A 291 -7.67 -31.78 -16.29
N VAL A 292 -6.84 -31.99 -17.31
CA VAL A 292 -5.38 -31.85 -17.23
C VAL A 292 -4.93 -30.79 -18.21
N TYR A 293 -4.11 -29.85 -17.76
CA TYR A 293 -3.55 -28.76 -18.57
C TYR A 293 -2.02 -28.80 -18.56
N ASN A 294 -1.38 -28.30 -19.61
CA ASN A 294 0.05 -27.99 -19.58
C ASN A 294 0.31 -26.62 -18.91
N ILE A 295 1.57 -26.28 -18.67
CA ILE A 295 1.95 -24.99 -18.07
C ILE A 295 1.58 -23.76 -18.90
N ALA A 296 1.26 -23.92 -20.18
CA ALA A 296 0.77 -22.84 -21.05
C ALA A 296 -0.77 -22.70 -20.99
N GLY A 297 -1.44 -23.43 -20.09
CA GLY A 297 -2.90 -23.39 -19.92
C GLY A 297 -3.68 -24.17 -20.99
N GLN A 298 -3.00 -24.93 -21.86
CA GLN A 298 -3.67 -25.75 -22.86
C GLN A 298 -4.18 -27.04 -22.23
N GLN A 299 -5.46 -27.34 -22.42
CA GLN A 299 -6.06 -28.59 -21.96
C GLN A 299 -5.49 -29.75 -22.77
N VAL A 300 -4.85 -30.70 -22.09
CA VAL A 300 -4.28 -31.91 -22.69
C VAL A 300 -5.14 -33.15 -22.45
N ARG A 301 -5.99 -33.15 -21.40
CA ARG A 301 -6.98 -34.20 -21.14
C ARG A 301 -8.25 -33.62 -20.51
N ALA A 302 -9.38 -34.28 -20.73
CA ALA A 302 -10.68 -33.89 -20.21
C ALA A 302 -11.32 -35.05 -19.44
N ASN A 303 -11.94 -34.77 -18.29
CA ASN A 303 -12.76 -35.72 -17.53
C ASN A 303 -12.12 -37.10 -17.31
N VAL A 304 -10.84 -37.14 -16.92
CA VAL A 304 -10.11 -38.37 -16.62
C VAL A 304 -10.07 -38.62 -15.11
N LEU A 305 -9.97 -39.88 -14.69
CA LEU A 305 -9.75 -40.19 -13.29
C LEU A 305 -8.37 -39.63 -12.86
N PRO A 306 -8.24 -39.07 -11.64
CA PRO A 306 -6.97 -38.54 -11.16
C PRO A 306 -5.79 -39.53 -11.24
N ALA A 307 -6.06 -40.82 -11.06
CA ALA A 307 -5.06 -41.89 -11.19
C ALA A 307 -4.51 -42.05 -12.62
N GLU A 308 -5.30 -41.71 -13.63
CA GLU A 308 -4.97 -41.87 -15.06
C GLU A 308 -4.50 -40.56 -15.71
N ALA A 309 -4.51 -39.47 -14.93
CA ALA A 309 -4.34 -38.11 -15.42
C ALA A 309 -2.98 -37.86 -16.09
N THR A 310 -1.94 -38.58 -15.65
CA THR A 310 -0.56 -38.42 -16.14
C THR A 310 -0.08 -39.58 -17.02
N GLU A 311 -0.90 -40.61 -17.22
CA GLU A 311 -0.48 -41.82 -17.92
C GLU A 311 -0.15 -41.54 -19.40
N GLY A 312 1.11 -41.77 -19.79
CA GLY A 312 1.56 -41.57 -21.17
C GLY A 312 1.73 -40.10 -21.60
N LEU A 313 1.68 -39.15 -20.66
CA LEU A 313 2.12 -37.78 -20.94
C LEU A 313 3.65 -37.72 -21.08
N ALA A 314 4.13 -36.78 -21.89
CA ALA A 314 5.56 -36.53 -22.01
C ALA A 314 6.13 -35.96 -20.69
N PRO A 315 7.43 -36.13 -20.40
CA PRO A 315 8.04 -35.54 -19.22
C PRO A 315 7.85 -34.02 -19.19
N GLY A 316 7.41 -33.49 -18.05
CA GLY A 316 7.07 -32.08 -17.91
C GLY A 316 6.12 -31.78 -16.74
N PHE A 317 5.81 -30.50 -16.56
CA PHE A 317 4.85 -30.06 -15.56
C PHE A 317 3.44 -29.97 -16.15
N TYR A 318 2.47 -30.49 -15.41
CA TYR A 318 1.06 -30.46 -15.73
C TYR A 318 0.24 -29.96 -14.55
N ILE A 319 -0.94 -29.43 -14.82
CA ILE A 319 -1.95 -29.06 -13.83
C ILE A 319 -3.03 -30.13 -13.90
N VAL A 320 -3.16 -30.95 -12.86
CA VAL A 320 -4.16 -32.01 -12.73
C VAL A 320 -5.16 -31.57 -11.66
N GLY A 321 -6.37 -31.22 -12.06
CA GLY A 321 -7.31 -30.53 -11.17
C GLY A 321 -6.71 -29.23 -10.64
N ASN A 322 -6.46 -29.18 -9.34
CA ASN A 322 -5.87 -28.06 -8.59
C ASN A 322 -4.42 -28.33 -8.14
N LYS A 323 -3.74 -29.35 -8.68
CA LYS A 323 -2.36 -29.70 -8.32
C LYS A 323 -1.40 -29.59 -9.51
N LYS A 324 -0.22 -29.03 -9.27
CA LYS A 324 0.92 -29.12 -10.19
C LYS A 324 1.61 -30.47 -10.02
N VAL A 325 1.70 -31.25 -11.09
CA VAL A 325 2.29 -32.59 -11.10
C VAL A 325 3.47 -32.62 -12.08
N LEU A 326 4.60 -33.16 -11.64
CA LEU A 326 5.76 -33.43 -12.49
C LEU A 326 5.65 -34.86 -13.04
N VAL A 327 5.55 -34.98 -14.35
CA VAL A 327 5.73 -36.26 -15.07
C VAL A 327 7.20 -36.41 -15.38
N LYS A 328 7.80 -37.53 -14.96
CA LYS A 328 9.22 -37.83 -15.15
C LYS A 328 9.43 -38.76 -16.33
#